data_AF-A0A2H9SM79-F1
#
_entry.id   AF-A0A2H9SM79-F1
#
_cell.length_a   1.000
_cell.length_b   1.000
_cell.length_c   1.000
_cell.angle_alpha   90.00
_cell.angle_beta   90.00
_cell.angle_gamma   90.00
#
_symmetry.space_group_name_H-M   'P 1'
#
loop_
_entity.id
_entity.type
_entity.pdbx_description
1 polymer ?
#
loop_
_entity_poly.entity_id
_entity_poly.type
_entity_poly.pdbx_seq_one_letter_code
_entity_poly.pdbx_strand_id
1 'polypeptide(L)'
;MGGCLFHQDDFEQLQSAIQCTNDTYFVVIQNTQDFTQGEPMFKMKFPVNISWEELISGNYISSVLFEMNYNEYFVFGSSGKWGKYSATEHEYPLDLIGFKPEYSTIFNEKFRQSKEEQENIRKYLSSNYNQQF
;
A
#
# COMPACT_ATOMS: atom_id res chain seq x y z
N MET A 1 -6.37 -0.57 14.21
CA MET A 1 -7.46 -0.57 13.23
C MET A 1 -6.84 -1.06 11.93
N GLY A 2 -7.13 -2.30 11.53
CA GLY A 2 -6.56 -2.92 10.34
C GLY A 2 -7.69 -3.39 9.43
N GLY A 3 -7.52 -3.30 8.11
CA GLY A 3 -8.53 -3.77 7.16
C GLY A 3 -8.54 -3.15 5.77
N CYS A 4 -7.95 -1.97 5.56
CA CYS A 4 -8.10 -1.21 4.32
C CYS A 4 -6.75 -0.90 3.64
N LEU A 5 -6.74 -0.90 2.30
CA LEU A 5 -5.56 -0.54 1.49
C LEU A 5 -5.07 0.90 1.74
N PHE A 6 -6.01 1.83 1.89
CA PHE A 6 -5.75 3.23 2.21
C PHE A 6 -6.84 3.78 3.14
N HIS A 7 -6.47 4.59 4.12
CA HIS A 7 -7.34 5.65 4.60
C HIS A 7 -7.17 6.89 3.71
N GLN A 8 -8.11 7.82 3.77
CA GLN A 8 -8.05 9.05 2.99
C GLN A 8 -6.71 9.80 3.20
N ASP A 9 -6.33 10.03 4.45
CA ASP A 9 -5.10 10.76 4.79
C ASP A 9 -3.84 10.03 4.25
N ASP A 10 -3.80 8.70 4.35
CA ASP A 10 -2.69 7.87 3.84
C ASP A 10 -2.61 7.95 2.31
N PHE A 11 -3.77 7.91 1.64
CA PHE A 11 -3.85 8.02 0.19
C PHE A 11 -3.41 9.40 -0.27
N GLU A 12 -3.89 10.47 0.35
CA GLU A 12 -3.52 11.84 -0.02
C GLU A 12 -2.02 12.11 0.22
N GLN A 13 -1.46 11.57 1.30
CA GLN A 13 -0.02 11.63 1.57
C GLN A 13 0.77 10.90 0.49
N LEU A 14 0.38 9.66 0.15
CA LEU A 14 0.99 8.89 -0.94
C LEU A 14 0.84 9.61 -2.27
N GLN A 15 -0.35 10.09 -2.60
CA GLN A 15 -0.63 10.84 -3.82
C GLN A 15 0.31 12.04 -3.94
N SER A 16 0.49 12.80 -2.86
CA SER A 16 1.39 13.95 -2.87
C SER A 16 2.85 13.58 -3.13
N ALA A 17 3.28 12.37 -2.73
CA ALA A 17 4.62 11.86 -3.00
C ALA A 17 4.76 11.38 -4.46
N ILE A 18 3.79 10.61 -4.96
CA ILE A 18 3.85 9.99 -6.29
C ILE A 18 3.58 10.99 -7.42
N GLN A 19 2.89 12.11 -7.14
CA GLN A 19 2.80 13.24 -8.07
C GLN A 19 4.19 13.83 -8.39
N CYS A 20 5.18 13.62 -7.52
CA CYS A 20 6.55 14.05 -7.76
C CYS A 20 7.40 12.98 -8.50
N THR A 21 6.88 11.79 -8.82
CA THR A 21 7.69 10.68 -9.38
C THR A 21 7.70 10.59 -10.91
N ASN A 22 7.12 11.56 -11.64
CA ASN A 22 6.87 11.49 -13.10
C ASN A 22 5.98 10.30 -13.53
N ASP A 23 5.39 9.56 -12.58
CA ASP A 23 4.41 8.53 -12.88
C ASP A 23 3.09 9.16 -13.31
N THR A 24 2.44 8.55 -14.30
CA THR A 24 1.13 9.01 -14.78
C THR A 24 -0.02 8.17 -14.22
N TYR A 25 0.28 6.93 -13.83
CA TYR A 25 -0.65 6.01 -13.21
C TYR A 25 0.05 5.15 -12.16
N PHE A 26 -0.74 4.60 -11.25
CA PHE A 26 -0.33 3.51 -10.37
C PHE A 26 -1.26 2.32 -10.56
N VAL A 27 -0.77 1.14 -10.22
CA VAL A 27 -1.54 -0.11 -10.28
C VAL A 27 -1.71 -0.65 -8.88
N VAL A 28 -2.89 -1.20 -8.61
CA VAL A 28 -3.22 -1.95 -7.39
C VAL A 28 -3.46 -3.39 -7.79
N ILE A 29 -2.71 -4.30 -7.20
CA ILE A 29 -2.77 -5.73 -7.45
C ILE A 29 -3.05 -6.40 -6.12
N GLN A 30 -4.16 -7.12 -6.02
CA GLN A 30 -4.42 -7.94 -4.87
C GLN A 30 -3.46 -9.14 -4.85
N ASN A 31 -2.77 -9.37 -3.75
CA ASN A 31 -2.04 -10.60 -3.50
C ASN A 31 -3.04 -11.73 -3.16
N THR A 32 -2.66 -12.99 -3.38
CA THR A 32 -3.56 -14.16 -3.33
C THR A 32 -4.53 -14.16 -2.13
N GLN A 33 -5.82 -14.41 -2.40
CA GLN A 33 -6.78 -14.85 -1.38
C GLN A 33 -6.79 -16.38 -1.32
N ASP A 34 -6.80 -16.95 -0.11
CA ASP A 34 -7.01 -18.39 0.12
C ASP A 34 -8.29 -18.94 -0.55
N PHE A 35 -9.24 -18.06 -0.88
CA PHE A 35 -10.52 -18.39 -1.50
C PHE A 35 -10.52 -18.36 -3.04
N THR A 36 -9.44 -17.94 -3.67
CA THR A 36 -9.34 -17.85 -5.14
C THR A 36 -8.35 -18.88 -5.67
N GLN A 37 -8.78 -19.70 -6.64
CA GLN A 37 -7.94 -20.73 -7.27
C GLN A 37 -6.85 -20.11 -8.19
N GLY A 38 -5.92 -19.36 -7.60
CA GLY A 38 -4.65 -18.98 -8.24
C GLY A 38 -4.65 -17.73 -9.12
N GLU A 39 -5.77 -17.00 -9.28
CA GLU A 39 -5.77 -15.72 -9.99
C GLU A 39 -6.12 -14.54 -9.07
N PRO A 40 -5.34 -13.43 -9.10
CA PRO A 40 -5.67 -12.20 -8.38
C PRO A 40 -7.04 -11.69 -8.81
N MET A 41 -7.99 -11.56 -7.88
CA MET A 41 -9.35 -11.10 -8.20
C MET A 41 -9.35 -9.65 -8.69
N PHE A 42 -8.42 -8.81 -8.18
CA PHE A 42 -8.32 -7.41 -8.58
C PHE A 42 -6.94 -7.01 -9.10
N LYS A 43 -6.95 -6.45 -10.32
CA LYS A 43 -5.83 -5.72 -10.94
C LYS A 43 -6.39 -4.42 -11.50
N MET A 44 -6.12 -3.32 -10.82
CA MET A 44 -6.69 -2.02 -11.16
C MET A 44 -5.59 -1.02 -11.49
N LYS A 45 -5.91 -0.08 -12.38
CA LYS A 45 -5.03 0.99 -12.82
C LYS A 45 -5.73 2.31 -12.58
N PHE A 46 -5.07 3.20 -11.86
CA PHE A 46 -5.60 4.51 -11.50
C PHE A 46 -4.65 5.61 -11.96
N PRO A 47 -5.16 6.75 -12.45
CA PRO A 47 -4.30 7.88 -12.73
C PRO A 47 -3.79 8.49 -11.42
N VAL A 48 -2.56 9.02 -11.43
CA VAL A 48 -1.91 9.58 -10.22
C VAL A 48 -2.69 10.76 -9.63
N ASN A 49 -3.46 11.48 -10.44
CA ASN A 49 -4.28 12.62 -10.03
C ASN A 49 -5.73 12.27 -9.68
N ILE A 50 -6.09 10.98 -9.55
CA ILE A 50 -7.44 10.57 -9.14
C ILE A 50 -7.78 11.15 -7.77
N SER A 51 -8.96 11.73 -7.59
CA SER A 51 -9.38 12.21 -6.27
C SER A 51 -9.74 11.05 -5.34
N TRP A 52 -9.73 11.28 -4.03
CA TRP A 52 -10.21 10.27 -3.08
C TRP A 52 -11.67 9.90 -3.36
N GLU A 53 -12.52 10.89 -3.65
CA GLU A 53 -13.93 10.69 -4.00
C GLU A 53 -14.09 9.84 -5.26
N GLU A 54 -13.30 10.10 -6.30
CA GLU A 54 -13.28 9.29 -7.51
C GLU A 54 -12.85 7.85 -7.22
N LEU A 55 -11.82 7.67 -6.38
CA LEU A 55 -11.28 6.37 -6.00
C LEU A 55 -12.32 5.51 -5.24
N ILE A 56 -13.09 6.11 -4.34
CA ILE A 56 -14.11 5.40 -3.54
C ILE A 56 -15.49 5.32 -4.23
N SER A 57 -15.72 6.07 -5.31
CA SER A 57 -17.00 6.06 -6.05
C SER A 57 -17.30 4.76 -6.80
N GLY A 58 -16.35 3.81 -6.83
CA GLY A 58 -16.43 2.52 -7.53
C GLY A 58 -17.44 1.50 -7.01
N ASN A 59 -18.32 1.88 -6.06
CA ASN A 59 -19.38 1.04 -5.49
C ASN A 59 -18.82 -0.30 -4.94
N TYR A 60 -19.27 -1.45 -5.44
CA TYR A 60 -18.81 -2.77 -4.95
C TYR A 60 -17.28 -2.96 -5.01
N ILE A 61 -16.61 -2.41 -6.02
CA ILE A 61 -15.16 -2.59 -6.19
C ILE A 61 -14.38 -1.77 -5.15
N SER A 62 -14.85 -0.57 -4.81
CA SER A 62 -14.22 0.24 -3.76
C SER A 62 -14.47 -0.36 -2.38
N SER A 63 -15.67 -0.88 -2.10
CA SER A 63 -15.94 -1.61 -0.86
C SER A 63 -15.05 -2.85 -0.71
N VAL A 64 -14.80 -3.61 -1.77
CA VAL A 64 -13.92 -4.79 -1.69
C VAL A 64 -12.44 -4.39 -1.50
N LEU A 65 -11.97 -3.32 -2.15
CA LEU A 65 -10.58 -2.88 -2.01
C LEU A 65 -10.28 -2.17 -0.69
N PHE A 66 -11.23 -1.38 -0.18
CA PHE A 66 -11.02 -0.45 0.93
C PHE A 66 -11.77 -0.83 2.21
N GLU A 67 -12.74 -1.75 2.17
CA GLU A 67 -13.56 -2.08 3.34
C GLU A 67 -13.50 -3.57 3.72
N MET A 68 -13.01 -4.45 2.83
CA MET A 68 -12.84 -5.87 3.16
C MET A 68 -11.50 -6.17 3.82
N ASN A 69 -11.60 -6.63 5.08
CA ASN A 69 -10.52 -7.25 5.83
C ASN A 69 -10.00 -8.52 5.12
N TYR A 70 -8.80 -8.98 5.47
CA TYR A 70 -8.15 -10.20 4.95
C TYR A 70 -7.64 -10.11 3.51
N ASN A 71 -7.19 -8.92 3.12
CA ASN A 71 -6.57 -8.72 1.82
C ASN A 71 -5.15 -8.19 1.95
N GLU A 72 -4.31 -8.67 1.05
CA GLU A 72 -2.96 -8.20 0.84
C GLU A 72 -2.90 -7.54 -0.54
N TYR A 73 -2.16 -6.44 -0.65
CA TYR A 73 -2.10 -5.65 -1.86
C TYR A 73 -0.69 -5.20 -2.16
N PHE A 74 -0.32 -5.29 -3.43
CA PHE A 74 0.81 -4.58 -4.00
C PHE A 74 0.34 -3.37 -4.78
N VAL A 75 1.01 -2.24 -4.58
CA VAL A 75 0.79 -1.01 -5.34
C VAL A 75 2.10 -0.60 -5.99
N PHE A 76 2.07 -0.26 -7.27
CA PHE A 76 3.27 0.18 -8.00
C PHE A 76 3.00 1.39 -8.87
N GLY A 77 3.97 2.31 -8.93
CA GLY A 77 3.99 3.34 -9.95
C GLY A 77 4.28 2.77 -11.34
N SER A 78 3.80 3.44 -12.39
CA SER A 78 4.01 3.06 -13.79
C SER A 78 5.49 2.84 -14.18
N SER A 79 6.42 3.50 -13.50
CA SER A 79 7.86 3.41 -13.71
C SER A 79 8.51 2.22 -13.01
N GLY A 80 7.82 1.56 -12.06
CA GLY A 80 8.36 0.50 -11.22
C GLY A 80 9.47 0.95 -10.26
N LYS A 81 9.64 2.26 -10.07
CA LYS A 81 10.69 2.82 -9.19
C LYS A 81 10.26 3.02 -7.74
N TRP A 82 8.98 2.85 -7.45
CA TRP A 82 8.46 2.75 -6.10
C TRP A 82 7.33 1.73 -6.07
N GLY A 83 7.07 1.22 -4.88
CA GLY A 83 5.92 0.37 -4.61
C GLY A 83 5.55 0.38 -3.15
N LYS A 84 4.32 -0.04 -2.86
CA LYS A 84 3.76 -0.21 -1.53
C LYS A 84 3.27 -1.65 -1.39
N TYR A 85 3.49 -2.24 -0.24
CA TYR A 85 2.88 -3.49 0.18
C TYR A 85 2.02 -3.24 1.40
N SER A 86 0.75 -3.64 1.35
CA SER A 86 -0.19 -3.52 2.46
C SER A 86 -0.76 -4.89 2.78
N ALA A 87 -0.57 -5.36 4.01
CA ALA A 87 -1.14 -6.61 4.52
C ALA A 87 -1.99 -6.35 5.75
N THR A 88 -3.26 -6.73 5.67
CA THR A 88 -4.28 -6.42 6.68
C THR A 88 -4.56 -7.56 7.66
N GLU A 89 -3.99 -8.75 7.44
CA GLU A 89 -4.34 -10.01 8.13
C GLU A 89 -3.55 -10.29 9.42
N HIS A 90 -2.50 -9.53 9.73
CA HIS A 90 -1.69 -9.81 10.91
C HIS A 90 -2.16 -9.06 12.15
N GLU A 91 -1.89 -9.63 13.34
CA GLU A 91 -2.00 -8.94 14.65
C GLU A 91 -1.32 -7.55 14.61
N TYR A 92 -0.37 -7.38 13.69
CA TYR A 92 0.30 -6.14 13.34
C TYR A 92 0.16 -5.90 11.82
N PRO A 93 -0.74 -5.00 11.35
CA PRO A 93 -0.86 -4.71 9.93
C PRO A 93 0.48 -4.19 9.39
N LEU A 94 0.87 -4.68 8.21
CA LEU A 94 2.10 -4.24 7.55
C LEU A 94 1.76 -3.23 6.47
N ASP A 95 2.41 -2.07 6.55
CA ASP A 95 2.41 -1.08 5.49
C ASP A 95 3.87 -0.70 5.16
N LEU A 96 4.35 -1.18 4.02
CA LEU A 96 5.74 -1.03 3.59
C LEU A 96 5.80 -0.25 2.28
N ILE A 97 6.58 0.82 2.26
CA ILE A 97 6.85 1.59 1.04
C ILE A 97 8.33 1.41 0.67
N GLY A 98 8.57 0.91 -0.54
CA GLY A 98 9.88 0.78 -1.15
C GLY A 98 10.04 1.76 -2.30
N PHE A 99 11.22 2.37 -2.42
CA PHE A 99 11.53 3.31 -3.50
C PHE A 99 13.01 3.26 -3.89
N LYS A 100 13.31 3.63 -5.13
CA LYS A 100 14.69 3.78 -5.60
C LYS A 100 15.38 4.99 -4.92
N PRO A 101 16.71 4.95 -4.72
CA PRO A 101 17.44 5.98 -3.97
C PRO A 101 17.22 7.41 -4.47
N GLU A 102 17.00 7.61 -5.77
CA GLU A 102 16.71 8.93 -6.35
C GLU A 102 15.43 9.60 -5.82
N TYR A 103 14.50 8.83 -5.24
CA TYR A 103 13.27 9.37 -4.63
C TYR A 103 13.34 9.48 -3.10
N SER A 104 14.50 9.19 -2.51
CA SER A 104 14.67 9.20 -1.05
C SER A 104 14.27 10.50 -0.38
N THR A 105 14.63 11.66 -0.96
CA THR A 105 14.23 12.96 -0.43
C THR A 105 12.71 13.10 -0.35
N ILE A 106 12.00 12.74 -1.43
CA ILE A 106 10.53 12.86 -1.51
C ILE A 106 9.86 11.99 -0.45
N PHE A 107 10.21 10.70 -0.42
CA PHE A 107 9.55 9.76 0.49
C PHE A 107 9.96 9.99 1.95
N ASN A 108 11.21 10.35 2.25
CA ASN A 108 11.63 10.64 3.63
C ASN A 108 11.01 11.94 4.18
N GLU A 109 10.74 12.93 3.33
CA GLU A 109 10.05 14.14 3.75
C GLU A 109 8.57 13.89 4.02
N LYS A 110 7.92 13.10 3.16
CA LYS A 110 6.50 12.81 3.25
C LYS A 110 6.16 11.79 4.32
N PHE A 111 6.98 10.75 4.49
CA PHE A 111 6.75 9.63 5.41
C PHE A 111 7.78 9.62 6.54
N ARG A 112 7.80 10.69 7.35
CA ARG A 112 8.68 10.76 8.52
C ARG A 112 8.18 9.81 9.59
N GLN A 113 9.03 8.85 9.93
CA GLN A 113 8.80 7.94 11.05
C GLN A 113 9.49 8.45 12.31
N SER A 114 8.79 8.40 13.42
CA SER A 114 9.36 8.55 14.76
C SER A 114 10.30 7.38 15.09
N LYS A 115 11.18 7.58 16.07
CA LYS A 115 12.06 6.50 16.57
C LYS A 115 11.24 5.34 17.15
N GLU A 116 10.15 5.64 17.83
CA GLU A 116 9.25 4.66 18.42
C GLU A 116 8.59 3.79 17.33
N GLU A 117 8.10 4.39 16.25
CA GLU A 117 7.55 3.65 15.10
C GLU A 117 8.61 2.74 14.46
N GLN A 118 9.84 3.24 14.28
CA GLN A 118 10.94 2.43 13.75
C GLN A 118 11.29 1.24 14.64
N GLU A 119 11.28 1.42 15.97
CA GLU A 119 11.54 0.36 16.94
C GLU A 119 10.40 -0.67 16.96
N ASN A 120 9.14 -0.22 16.90
CA ASN A 120 7.97 -1.09 16.80
C ASN A 120 8.01 -1.93 15.51
N ILE A 121 8.27 -1.30 14.36
CA ILE A 121 8.41 -2.01 13.06
C ILE A 121 9.51 -3.07 13.15
N ARG A 122 10.69 -2.74 13.70
CA ARG A 122 11.79 -3.70 13.87
C ARG A 122 11.40 -4.88 14.76
N LYS A 123 10.69 -4.62 15.85
CA LYS A 123 10.16 -5.67 16.75
C LYS A 123 9.20 -6.59 16.02
N TYR A 124 8.26 -6.06 15.24
CA TYR A 124 7.28 -6.86 14.48
C TYR A 124 7.91 -7.66 13.34
N LEU A 125 8.88 -7.09 12.63
CA LEU A 125 9.61 -7.80 11.58
C LEU A 125 10.48 -8.93 12.17
N SER A 126 11.16 -8.69 13.30
CA SER A 126 12.06 -9.69 13.90
C SER A 126 11.35 -10.85 14.60
N SER A 127 10.16 -10.66 15.16
CA SER A 127 9.44 -11.72 15.87
C SER A 127 8.79 -12.75 14.93
N ASN A 128 8.37 -12.34 13.73
CA ASN A 128 7.57 -13.19 12.85
C ASN A 128 8.36 -13.81 11.68
N TYR A 129 9.40 -13.14 11.16
CA TYR A 129 10.15 -13.65 9.99
C TYR A 129 11.20 -14.72 10.34
N ASN A 130 11.59 -14.85 11.62
CA ASN A 130 12.53 -15.88 12.08
C ASN A 130 11.88 -17.28 12.26
N GLN A 131 10.58 -17.42 12.03
CA GLN A 131 9.86 -18.70 12.15
C GLN A 131 9.54 -19.38 10.81
N GLN A 132 9.98 -18.81 9.67
CA GLN A 132 9.71 -19.36 8.33
C GLN A 132 10.96 -19.66 7.49
N PHE A 133 12.13 -19.84 8.10
CA PHE A 133 13.33 -20.38 7.44
C PHE A 133 14.03 -21.43 8.31
#